data_AF-A0A5J4RWI5-F1
#
_entry.id   AF-A0A5J4RWI5-F1
#
_cell.length_a   1.000
_cell.length_b   1.000
_cell.length_c   1.000
_cell.angle_alpha   90.00
_cell.angle_beta   90.00
_cell.angle_gamma   90.00
#
_symmetry.space_group_name_H-M   'P 1'
#
loop_
_entity.id
_entity.type
_entity.pdbx_description
1 polymer ?
#
loop_
_entity_poly.entity_id
_entity_poly.type
_entity_poly.pdbx_seq_one_letter_code
_entity_poly.pdbx_strand_id
1 'polypeptide(L)'
;MKRNMTLSMRVLGRWLIGTILLIGCNANEDPNPVSGNQAVKFNSWLSEVSSVSRASEGAAALTKEKWEVGDFIGVYMKENGESLADNAIIGNVVNHKYMSTEDGKNSIFTATSEKDEIYYPYNSQAVSFVAYYPYKEIITDYLYPIDISNQKDPTQVDLLYATLENKSAESMNVPLTFHHQLTKLVLNLEPNLEEMNDYLGGIKVIANGFYSKANFSLVNKKISDLEETISISAKTAPDGRRVEVILIPQTTGANAYIEFDLFGKIARWNISTNKVFEAGKQYEYTLYLGKPWVEVGGEEISSWGDEISMPVNWDDPKYFPVNLVKISGGDYLIGSPENTFEAAANEYPQHKASVGTFWISSYEITNNQYAKFLNAIKADNSQQFINTTGIFQYDDGIDKNWSVVGKNNDPVRNVTWHGAKAFAEWLGGDLPSEAEWETACRAGNYGLFSFSNENSNEGFDKLYPQYVNCRDTISSNGEDEVLFVNALSPNENGLYNMHGNVSEWCRDAVERSANGSPAPYNYKFSGEGRFRVIRGGSYKTPLNECRSASRTCLLPEYTDNDIGFRVVFPISNVPNLDFRNIEKVLSID
;
A
#
# COMPACT_ATOMS: atom_id res chain seq x y z
N MET A 1 -70.55 1.06 55.94
CA MET A 1 -72.02 0.84 55.87
C MET A 1 -72.37 0.52 54.41
N LYS A 2 -72.97 -0.66 54.11
CA LYS A 2 -73.21 -1.24 52.75
C LYS A 2 -71.90 -1.48 51.95
N ARG A 3 -71.56 -2.62 51.30
CA ARG A 3 -72.18 -3.87 50.80
C ARG A 3 -72.43 -3.91 49.26
N ASN A 4 -71.51 -4.61 48.57
CA ASN A 4 -71.61 -5.43 47.34
C ASN A 4 -72.00 -4.83 45.97
N MET A 5 -71.14 -5.06 44.95
CA MET A 5 -71.35 -5.83 43.68
C MET A 5 -70.25 -5.42 42.65
N THR A 6 -69.35 -6.30 42.17
CA THR A 6 -69.45 -7.23 40.99
C THR A 6 -69.85 -6.54 39.68
N LEU A 7 -69.24 -6.79 38.51
CA LEU A 7 -68.66 -8.04 37.98
C LEU A 7 -67.77 -7.81 36.71
N SER A 8 -66.70 -8.61 36.50
CA SER A 8 -65.94 -8.89 35.22
C SER A 8 -65.41 -7.69 34.37
N MET A 9 -64.35 -7.77 33.55
CA MET A 9 -63.70 -8.93 32.93
C MET A 9 -62.22 -8.65 32.56
N ARG A 10 -61.35 -9.65 32.77
CA ARG A 10 -60.21 -10.18 31.93
C ARG A 10 -59.77 -9.36 30.69
N VAL A 11 -58.53 -9.37 30.18
CA VAL A 11 -57.26 -10.11 30.43
C VAL A 11 -56.13 -9.35 29.69
N LEU A 12 -54.81 -9.51 29.93
CA LEU A 12 -54.07 -10.33 30.90
C LEU A 12 -53.51 -9.39 32.02
N GLY A 13 -52.28 -9.36 32.55
CA GLY A 13 -51.03 -10.13 32.36
C GLY A 13 -50.09 -9.94 33.57
N ARG A 14 -48.89 -10.54 33.57
CA ARG A 14 -47.90 -10.37 34.66
C ARG A 14 -46.45 -10.36 34.17
N TRP A 15 -45.72 -9.32 34.55
CA TRP A 15 -44.26 -9.39 34.68
C TRP A 15 -43.89 -10.17 35.95
N LEU A 16 -42.76 -10.85 35.94
CA LEU A 16 -42.26 -11.63 37.07
C LEU A 16 -40.79 -11.25 37.31
N ILE A 17 -40.52 -10.66 38.47
CA ILE A 17 -39.18 -10.15 38.84
C ILE A 17 -38.35 -11.34 39.34
N GLY A 18 -37.18 -11.55 38.71
CA GLY A 18 -36.18 -12.52 39.14
C GLY A 18 -34.84 -11.83 39.42
N THR A 19 -34.44 -11.81 40.69
CA THR A 19 -33.12 -11.28 41.11
C THR A 19 -32.01 -12.27 40.80
N ILE A 20 -30.92 -11.81 40.19
CA ILE A 20 -29.65 -12.55 40.07
C ILE A 20 -28.56 -11.74 40.78
N LEU A 21 -27.61 -12.43 41.41
CA LEU A 21 -26.59 -11.83 42.28
C LEU A 21 -25.54 -11.06 41.49
N LEU A 22 -25.12 -9.92 42.03
CA LEU A 22 -23.82 -9.34 41.72
C LEU A 22 -22.72 -10.18 42.40
N ILE A 23 -22.12 -11.09 41.65
CA ILE A 23 -20.80 -11.64 41.97
C ILE A 23 -19.80 -10.79 41.18
N GLY A 24 -18.96 -10.04 41.88
CA GLY A 24 -17.87 -9.31 41.24
C GLY A 24 -16.78 -10.27 40.80
N CYS A 25 -16.58 -10.40 39.49
CA CYS A 25 -15.28 -10.80 38.96
C CYS A 25 -14.37 -9.58 38.97
N ASN A 26 -13.10 -9.76 39.33
CA ASN A 26 -12.12 -8.68 39.30
C ASN A 26 -12.00 -8.14 37.87
N ALA A 27 -12.01 -6.82 37.73
CA ALA A 27 -11.30 -6.20 36.62
C ALA A 27 -9.81 -6.45 36.88
N ASN A 28 -9.21 -7.37 36.11
CA ASN A 28 -7.77 -7.29 35.91
C ASN A 28 -7.49 -5.98 35.19
N GLU A 29 -6.50 -5.23 35.67
CA GLU A 29 -6.05 -4.01 35.02
C GLU A 29 -5.39 -4.39 33.69
N ASP A 30 -6.12 -4.20 32.58
CA ASP A 30 -5.56 -4.33 31.24
C ASP A 30 -4.70 -3.08 30.97
N PRO A 31 -3.36 -3.19 30.90
CA PRO A 31 -2.48 -2.04 31.00
C PRO A 31 -2.50 -1.14 29.75
N ASN A 32 -3.05 -1.62 28.63
CA ASN A 32 -3.09 -0.90 27.37
C ASN A 32 -4.50 -0.96 26.75
N PRO A 33 -5.36 0.06 26.96
CA PRO A 33 -6.59 0.17 26.18
C PRO A 33 -6.28 0.23 24.67
N VAL A 34 -7.23 -0.24 23.86
CA VAL A 34 -7.10 -0.44 22.41
C VAL A 34 -7.91 0.58 21.61
N SER A 35 -7.40 1.05 20.47
CA SER A 35 -8.17 1.90 19.54
C SER A 35 -9.00 1.06 18.56
N GLY A 36 -10.34 1.09 18.74
CA GLY A 36 -11.31 0.47 17.84
C GLY A 36 -11.46 -1.06 17.97
N ASN A 37 -12.55 -1.59 17.39
CA ASN A 37 -12.89 -3.02 17.43
C ASN A 37 -12.47 -3.77 16.15
N GLN A 38 -11.40 -3.35 15.46
CA GLN A 38 -10.98 -3.97 14.19
C GLN A 38 -9.48 -4.28 14.20
N ALA A 39 -9.15 -5.55 13.93
CA ALA A 39 -7.78 -6.05 13.92
C ALA A 39 -7.00 -5.56 12.68
N VAL A 40 -5.70 -5.37 12.87
CA VAL A 40 -4.74 -4.96 11.84
C VAL A 40 -4.65 -6.01 10.73
N LYS A 41 -4.63 -5.53 9.48
CA LYS A 41 -4.38 -6.33 8.26
C LYS A 41 -3.08 -5.89 7.63
N PHE A 42 -2.30 -6.83 7.11
CA PHE A 42 -1.03 -6.53 6.45
C PHE A 42 -1.18 -6.67 4.94
N ASN A 43 -0.94 -5.60 4.20
CA ASN A 43 -0.92 -5.62 2.74
C ASN A 43 0.51 -5.97 2.32
N SER A 44 0.76 -7.25 2.11
CA SER A 44 2.09 -7.79 1.85
C SER A 44 2.42 -7.75 0.36
N TRP A 45 3.63 -7.28 0.04
CA TRP A 45 4.22 -7.30 -1.28
C TRP A 45 5.50 -8.14 -1.21
N LEU A 46 5.61 -9.16 -2.06
CA LEU A 46 6.91 -9.69 -2.42
C LEU A 46 7.60 -8.61 -3.25
N SER A 47 8.60 -7.98 -2.66
CA SER A 47 9.47 -7.08 -3.41
C SER A 47 10.27 -7.90 -4.43
N GLU A 48 10.69 -7.25 -5.51
CA GLU A 48 11.85 -7.72 -6.27
C GLU A 48 11.69 -9.18 -6.76
N VAL A 49 10.57 -9.50 -7.42
CA VAL A 49 10.36 -10.85 -7.98
C VAL A 49 10.51 -10.85 -9.49
N SER A 50 11.66 -11.32 -9.97
CA SER A 50 11.81 -11.88 -11.32
C SER A 50 13.12 -12.66 -11.42
N SER A 51 13.11 -13.96 -11.08
CA SER A 51 14.24 -14.83 -11.47
C SER A 51 14.12 -15.39 -12.90
N VAL A 52 13.31 -14.75 -13.76
CA VAL A 52 13.15 -15.11 -15.18
C VAL A 52 14.18 -14.32 -15.99
N SER A 53 15.37 -14.90 -16.18
CA SER A 53 16.30 -14.38 -17.16
C SER A 53 15.69 -14.49 -18.56
N ARG A 54 15.93 -13.49 -19.42
CA ARG A 54 15.28 -13.33 -20.75
C ARG A 54 15.60 -14.45 -21.75
N ALA A 55 16.39 -15.45 -21.35
CA ALA A 55 16.86 -16.56 -22.17
C ALA A 55 15.88 -17.75 -22.26
N SER A 56 14.78 -17.77 -21.49
CA SER A 56 13.83 -18.89 -21.49
C SER A 56 12.36 -18.45 -21.51
N GLU A 57 11.72 -18.53 -22.67
CA GLU A 57 10.26 -18.42 -22.78
C GLU A 57 9.60 -19.63 -22.10
N GLY A 58 8.96 -19.41 -20.95
CA GLY A 58 8.12 -20.41 -20.28
C GLY A 58 8.79 -21.30 -19.23
N ALA A 59 10.04 -21.02 -18.82
CA ALA A 59 10.63 -21.71 -17.66
C ALA A 59 9.95 -21.25 -16.36
N ALA A 60 9.38 -22.20 -15.60
CA ALA A 60 8.85 -21.92 -14.28
C ALA A 60 10.00 -21.74 -13.28
N ALA A 61 10.14 -20.55 -12.73
CA ALA A 61 11.04 -20.26 -11.61
C ALA A 61 10.66 -21.09 -10.38
N LEU A 62 11.66 -21.51 -9.58
CA LEU A 62 11.53 -22.64 -8.66
C LEU A 62 11.48 -22.24 -7.17
N THR A 63 11.63 -20.94 -6.89
CA THR A 63 11.72 -20.24 -5.58
C THR A 63 10.43 -19.47 -5.22
N LYS A 64 10.44 -18.61 -4.19
CA LYS A 64 9.23 -17.91 -3.71
C LYS A 64 8.85 -16.70 -4.57
N GLU A 65 8.31 -16.96 -5.77
CA GLU A 65 7.95 -15.90 -6.74
C GLU A 65 6.49 -15.38 -6.61
N LYS A 66 5.67 -15.96 -5.73
CA LYS A 66 4.33 -15.43 -5.39
C LYS A 66 3.90 -15.87 -4.00
N TRP A 67 3.09 -15.05 -3.35
CA TRP A 67 2.17 -15.53 -2.32
C TRP A 67 1.17 -16.49 -2.96
N GLU A 68 0.83 -17.53 -2.20
CA GLU A 68 -0.25 -18.47 -2.48
C GLU A 68 -1.18 -18.47 -1.25
N VAL A 69 -2.48 -18.72 -1.44
CA VAL A 69 -3.43 -18.76 -0.32
C VAL A 69 -3.02 -19.83 0.71
N GLY A 70 -2.76 -19.41 1.95
CA GLY A 70 -2.29 -20.30 3.02
C GLY A 70 -0.79 -20.24 3.33
N ASP A 71 -0.03 -19.34 2.69
CA ASP A 71 1.26 -18.89 3.23
C ASP A 71 1.09 -18.26 4.60
N PHE A 72 2.07 -18.45 5.48
CA PHE A 72 2.06 -17.89 6.82
C PHE A 72 3.31 -17.04 7.09
N ILE A 73 3.10 -15.86 7.69
CA ILE A 73 4.15 -14.99 8.23
C ILE A 73 4.08 -14.93 9.76
N GLY A 74 5.22 -14.70 10.40
CA GLY A 74 5.30 -14.34 11.82
C GLY A 74 5.50 -12.84 11.98
N VAL A 75 4.75 -12.20 12.88
CA VAL A 75 4.71 -10.74 13.05
C VAL A 75 5.01 -10.34 14.49
N TYR A 76 5.77 -9.26 14.65
CA TYR A 76 6.03 -8.58 15.93
C TYR A 76 5.63 -7.10 15.79
N MET A 77 5.08 -6.51 16.86
CA MET A 77 4.82 -5.07 16.94
C MET A 77 5.66 -4.48 18.08
N LYS A 78 6.40 -3.41 17.78
CA LYS A 78 7.32 -2.74 18.70
C LYS A 78 7.13 -1.23 18.72
N GLU A 79 7.73 -0.57 19.70
CA GLU A 79 7.87 0.89 19.73
C GLU A 79 8.63 1.42 18.50
N ASN A 80 8.25 2.62 18.03
CA ASN A 80 8.85 3.22 16.85
C ASN A 80 10.28 3.70 17.11
N GLY A 81 11.20 3.46 16.16
CA GLY A 81 12.62 3.78 16.27
C GLY A 81 13.44 2.85 17.20
N GLU A 82 12.80 2.15 18.14
CA GLU A 82 13.48 1.22 19.05
C GLU A 82 13.91 -0.09 18.37
N SER A 83 14.84 -0.82 18.98
CA SER A 83 15.23 -2.15 18.49
C SER A 83 14.22 -3.23 18.87
N LEU A 84 14.22 -4.37 18.18
CA LEU A 84 13.35 -5.51 18.53
C LEU A 84 13.90 -6.20 19.79
N ALA A 85 13.24 -5.99 20.93
CA ALA A 85 13.57 -6.57 22.23
C ALA A 85 12.33 -6.57 23.13
N ASP A 86 12.31 -7.43 24.16
CA ASP A 86 11.15 -7.68 25.04
C ASP A 86 10.57 -6.39 25.65
N ASN A 87 11.42 -5.44 26.04
CA ASN A 87 11.03 -4.17 26.63
C ASN A 87 10.49 -3.13 25.63
N ALA A 88 10.56 -3.42 24.33
CA ALA A 88 10.07 -2.57 23.24
C ALA A 88 8.85 -3.19 22.53
N ILE A 89 8.43 -4.41 22.88
CA ILE A 89 7.20 -5.03 22.35
C ILE A 89 5.96 -4.26 22.85
N ILE A 90 5.02 -3.97 21.94
CA ILE A 90 3.75 -3.33 22.26
C ILE A 90 2.61 -4.34 22.08
N GLY A 91 1.62 -4.30 22.98
CA GLY A 91 0.42 -5.15 22.91
C GLY A 91 0.67 -6.66 23.09
N ASN A 92 1.83 -7.05 23.64
CA ASN A 92 2.32 -8.44 23.71
C ASN A 92 2.46 -9.15 22.35
N VAL A 93 2.57 -8.40 21.25
CA VAL A 93 2.64 -8.96 19.88
C VAL A 93 4.01 -9.58 19.62
N VAL A 94 4.11 -10.88 19.94
CA VAL A 94 5.33 -11.68 19.79
C VAL A 94 5.04 -12.87 18.89
N ASN A 95 5.61 -12.85 17.67
CA ASN A 95 5.44 -13.89 16.66
C ASN A 95 3.97 -14.27 16.34
N HIS A 96 3.09 -13.28 16.22
CA HIS A 96 1.69 -13.49 15.87
C HIS A 96 1.57 -14.09 14.47
N LYS A 97 0.70 -15.10 14.31
CA LYS A 97 0.59 -15.86 13.07
C LYS A 97 -0.46 -15.25 12.13
N TYR A 98 -0.01 -14.83 10.96
CA TYR A 98 -0.83 -14.22 9.92
C TYR A 98 -0.77 -15.04 8.62
N MET A 99 -1.87 -15.09 7.88
CA MET A 99 -2.06 -15.93 6.68
C MET A 99 -2.49 -15.12 5.47
N SER A 100 -1.94 -15.44 4.29
CA SER A 100 -2.34 -14.87 2.99
C SER A 100 -3.78 -15.27 2.61
N THR A 101 -4.55 -14.33 2.08
CA THR A 101 -5.92 -14.58 1.60
C THR A 101 -6.02 -14.71 0.07
N GLU A 102 -5.00 -14.28 -0.67
CA GLU A 102 -5.01 -14.23 -2.15
C GLU A 102 -3.68 -14.68 -2.77
N ASP A 103 -3.75 -15.22 -4.00
CA ASP A 103 -2.62 -15.61 -4.84
C ASP A 103 -2.05 -14.41 -5.62
N GLY A 104 -0.73 -14.20 -5.60
CA GLY A 104 -0.07 -13.17 -6.43
C GLY A 104 1.26 -12.67 -5.86
N LYS A 105 1.87 -11.67 -6.51
CA LYS A 105 3.02 -10.95 -5.91
C LYS A 105 2.63 -10.20 -4.63
N ASN A 106 1.33 -9.89 -4.51
CA ASN A 106 0.74 -9.19 -3.39
C ASN A 106 -0.30 -10.09 -2.73
N SER A 107 -0.51 -9.96 -1.43
CA SER A 107 -1.61 -10.62 -0.73
C SER A 107 -1.99 -9.84 0.53
N ILE A 108 -3.27 -9.87 0.88
CA ILE A 108 -3.73 -9.41 2.19
C ILE A 108 -3.46 -10.53 3.20
N PHE A 109 -2.84 -10.19 4.31
CA PHE A 109 -2.55 -11.10 5.40
C PHE A 109 -3.45 -10.81 6.60
N THR A 110 -4.12 -11.85 7.10
CA THR A 110 -5.06 -11.80 8.23
C THR A 110 -4.67 -12.77 9.36
N ALA A 111 -4.98 -12.43 10.61
CA ALA A 111 -4.68 -13.26 11.79
C ALA A 111 -5.30 -14.67 11.67
N THR A 112 -4.59 -15.71 12.14
CA THR A 112 -5.11 -17.09 12.04
C THR A 112 -6.12 -17.47 13.13
N SER A 113 -6.22 -16.69 14.20
CA SER A 113 -7.20 -16.84 15.28
C SER A 113 -7.25 -15.59 16.16
N GLU A 114 -8.27 -15.46 17.02
CA GLU A 114 -8.47 -14.30 17.92
C GLU A 114 -7.22 -13.96 18.76
N LYS A 115 -6.44 -14.96 19.17
CA LYS A 115 -5.17 -14.79 19.91
C LYS A 115 -3.99 -14.31 19.06
N ASP A 116 -4.11 -14.35 17.73
CA ASP A 116 -3.14 -13.78 16.79
C ASP A 116 -3.52 -12.33 16.37
N GLU A 117 -4.72 -11.85 16.71
CA GLU A 117 -5.19 -10.52 16.28
C GLU A 117 -4.37 -9.38 16.91
N ILE A 118 -3.83 -8.51 16.06
CA ILE A 118 -3.08 -7.32 16.46
C ILE A 118 -4.03 -6.12 16.41
N TYR A 119 -3.93 -5.23 17.41
CA TYR A 119 -4.65 -3.95 17.44
C TYR A 119 -3.72 -2.80 17.83
N TYR A 120 -4.06 -1.58 17.43
CA TYR A 120 -3.30 -0.38 17.83
C TYR A 120 -3.62 0.05 19.28
N PRO A 121 -2.63 0.59 20.03
CA PRO A 121 -2.88 1.20 21.32
C PRO A 121 -3.85 2.40 21.20
N TYR A 122 -4.64 2.65 22.24
CA TYR A 122 -5.66 3.71 22.30
C TYR A 122 -5.10 5.13 22.22
N ASN A 123 -3.86 5.33 22.66
CA ASN A 123 -3.13 6.58 22.50
C ASN A 123 -2.28 6.50 21.23
N SER A 124 -2.29 7.56 20.41
CA SER A 124 -1.75 7.61 19.03
C SER A 124 -0.21 7.58 18.90
N GLN A 125 0.47 6.78 19.71
CA GLN A 125 1.89 6.48 19.60
C GLN A 125 2.13 5.68 18.30
N ALA A 126 3.10 6.12 17.49
CA ALA A 126 3.50 5.36 16.31
C ALA A 126 4.19 4.05 16.71
N VAL A 127 3.90 2.99 15.98
CA VAL A 127 4.52 1.67 16.15
C VAL A 127 5.41 1.32 14.96
N SER A 128 6.25 0.30 15.12
CA SER A 128 6.88 -0.40 13.99
C SER A 128 6.47 -1.87 13.98
N PHE A 129 6.51 -2.47 12.80
CA PHE A 129 6.28 -3.90 12.59
C PHE A 129 7.54 -4.58 12.06
N VAL A 130 7.80 -5.78 12.56
CA VAL A 130 8.80 -6.72 12.03
C VAL A 130 8.07 -7.98 11.58
N ALA A 131 8.33 -8.46 10.37
CA ALA A 131 7.69 -9.67 9.87
C ALA A 131 8.66 -10.54 9.06
N TYR A 132 8.41 -11.85 9.05
CA TYR A 132 9.23 -12.82 8.31
C TYR A 132 8.39 -13.96 7.71
N TYR A 133 8.92 -14.58 6.66
CA TYR A 133 8.40 -15.78 6.00
C TYR A 133 9.52 -16.81 5.81
N PRO A 134 9.24 -18.13 5.85
CA PRO A 134 7.99 -18.77 6.29
C PRO A 134 7.86 -18.83 7.81
N TYR A 135 6.62 -18.69 8.32
CA TYR A 135 6.32 -18.77 9.75
C TYR A 135 6.94 -20.00 10.44
N LYS A 136 7.44 -19.81 11.66
CA LYS A 136 7.87 -20.88 12.58
C LYS A 136 7.15 -20.68 13.90
N GLU A 137 6.64 -21.77 14.48
CA GLU A 137 5.88 -21.73 15.74
C GLU A 137 6.73 -21.35 16.95
N ILE A 138 8.03 -21.64 16.90
CA ILE A 138 9.00 -21.30 17.95
C ILE A 138 10.11 -20.45 17.32
N ILE A 139 10.34 -19.29 17.93
CA ILE A 139 11.50 -18.41 17.73
C ILE A 139 12.07 -18.16 19.13
N THR A 140 13.38 -18.31 19.30
CA THR A 140 14.08 -18.10 20.58
C THR A 140 15.06 -16.95 20.40
N ASP A 141 15.14 -16.03 21.37
CA ASP A 141 16.07 -14.88 21.37
C ASP A 141 16.04 -14.04 20.07
N TYR A 142 14.87 -13.98 19.41
CA TYR A 142 14.65 -13.34 18.10
C TYR A 142 15.54 -13.90 16.96
N LEU A 143 16.00 -15.15 17.10
CA LEU A 143 16.74 -15.90 16.09
C LEU A 143 15.80 -16.82 15.30
N TYR A 144 15.69 -16.58 13.99
CA TYR A 144 15.03 -17.47 13.04
C TYR A 144 15.98 -18.62 12.65
N PRO A 145 15.59 -19.89 12.82
CA PRO A 145 16.42 -21.03 12.42
C PRO A 145 16.32 -21.27 10.90
N ILE A 146 17.44 -21.10 10.21
CA ILE A 146 17.60 -21.47 8.79
C ILE A 146 18.02 -22.94 8.71
N ASP A 147 17.28 -23.73 7.94
CA ASP A 147 17.72 -25.05 7.45
C ASP A 147 17.36 -25.15 5.97
N ILE A 148 18.38 -25.20 5.10
CA ILE A 148 18.25 -25.31 3.64
C ILE A 148 18.60 -26.71 3.12
N SER A 149 18.69 -27.72 3.99
CA SER A 149 19.14 -29.08 3.65
C SER A 149 18.22 -29.84 2.68
N ASN A 150 16.93 -29.45 2.61
CA ASN A 150 15.90 -30.14 1.83
C ASN A 150 15.08 -29.15 0.98
N GLN A 151 15.48 -28.96 -0.28
CA GLN A 151 14.87 -27.97 -1.19
C GLN A 151 13.90 -28.60 -2.21
N LYS A 152 13.21 -29.69 -1.83
CA LYS A 152 12.13 -30.28 -2.64
C LYS A 152 11.05 -29.25 -2.97
N ASP A 153 10.75 -28.40 -1.99
CA ASP A 153 10.00 -27.17 -2.15
C ASP A 153 10.84 -26.02 -1.57
N PRO A 154 11.55 -25.25 -2.42
CA PRO A 154 12.38 -24.14 -1.97
C PRO A 154 11.58 -23.04 -1.27
N THR A 155 10.28 -22.90 -1.53
CA THR A 155 9.44 -21.89 -0.86
C THR A 155 9.44 -22.05 0.66
N GLN A 156 9.64 -23.27 1.16
CA GLN A 156 9.65 -23.57 2.60
C GLN A 156 11.00 -23.29 3.29
N VAL A 157 12.03 -22.93 2.53
CA VAL A 157 13.36 -22.53 3.04
C VAL A 157 13.80 -21.13 2.56
N ASP A 158 13.03 -20.49 1.69
CA ASP A 158 13.25 -19.13 1.17
C ASP A 158 12.90 -18.09 2.24
N LEU A 159 13.89 -17.70 3.05
CA LEU A 159 13.70 -16.74 4.13
C LEU A 159 13.52 -15.33 3.57
N LEU A 160 12.33 -14.77 3.78
CA LEU A 160 12.00 -13.38 3.49
C LEU A 160 11.81 -12.59 4.78
N TYR A 161 12.14 -11.30 4.75
CA TYR A 161 11.99 -10.39 5.89
C TYR A 161 11.45 -9.02 5.46
N ALA A 162 10.60 -8.43 6.30
CA ALA A 162 10.02 -7.11 6.13
C ALA A 162 10.06 -6.29 7.43
N THR A 163 10.16 -4.96 7.27
CA THR A 163 10.07 -3.98 8.37
C THR A 163 9.27 -2.78 7.91
N LEU A 164 8.35 -2.29 8.74
CA LEU A 164 7.69 -0.98 8.56
C LEU A 164 7.84 -0.16 9.84
N GLU A 165 8.18 1.13 9.70
CA GLU A 165 8.31 2.07 10.82
C GLU A 165 7.24 3.17 10.76
N ASN A 166 7.10 3.91 11.86
CA ASN A 166 6.29 5.12 12.01
C ASN A 166 4.80 4.98 11.59
N LYS A 167 4.15 3.86 11.94
CA LYS A 167 2.75 3.60 11.60
C LYS A 167 1.81 4.03 12.75
N SER A 168 0.82 4.86 12.46
CA SER A 168 -0.28 5.23 13.39
C SER A 168 -1.58 4.47 13.08
N ALA A 169 -2.57 4.57 13.97
CA ALA A 169 -3.89 3.94 13.84
C ALA A 169 -4.77 4.52 12.71
N GLU A 170 -4.35 5.59 12.04
CA GLU A 170 -5.13 6.33 11.04
C GLU A 170 -5.45 5.55 9.74
N SER A 171 -4.81 4.39 9.54
CA SER A 171 -5.22 3.42 8.52
C SER A 171 -4.88 2.00 8.98
N MET A 172 -5.88 1.11 8.96
CA MET A 172 -5.77 -0.27 9.47
C MET A 172 -4.90 -1.19 8.59
N ASN A 173 -4.62 -0.76 7.35
CA ASN A 173 -3.79 -1.49 6.39
C ASN A 173 -2.30 -1.17 6.63
N VAL A 174 -1.51 -2.20 6.89
CA VAL A 174 -0.06 -2.09 7.13
C VAL A 174 0.70 -2.65 5.93
N PRO A 175 1.36 -1.81 5.10
CA PRO A 175 2.17 -2.31 4.01
C PRO A 175 3.42 -3.03 4.54
N LEU A 176 3.71 -4.22 4.02
CA LEU A 176 4.95 -4.95 4.28
C LEU A 176 5.63 -5.33 2.97
N THR A 177 6.87 -4.87 2.82
CA THR A 177 7.72 -5.11 1.64
C THR A 177 8.75 -6.17 2.02
N PHE A 178 8.61 -7.38 1.48
CA PHE A 178 9.44 -8.55 1.84
C PHE A 178 10.60 -8.76 0.88
N HIS A 179 11.82 -8.88 1.41
CA HIS A 179 13.07 -9.12 0.65
C HIS A 179 13.73 -10.45 1.02
N HIS A 180 14.32 -11.15 0.05
CA HIS A 180 15.12 -12.37 0.25
C HIS A 180 16.34 -12.10 1.15
N GLN A 181 16.51 -12.87 2.22
CA GLN A 181 17.67 -12.76 3.15
C GLN A 181 18.78 -13.78 2.86
N LEU A 182 18.53 -14.72 1.94
CA LEU A 182 19.48 -15.75 1.50
C LEU A 182 20.11 -15.37 0.15
N THR A 183 20.82 -16.29 -0.50
CA THR A 183 21.37 -16.10 -1.84
C THR A 183 20.96 -17.22 -2.78
N LYS A 184 20.81 -16.94 -4.08
CA LYS A 184 20.36 -17.89 -5.10
C LYS A 184 21.47 -18.19 -6.11
N LEU A 185 21.77 -19.48 -6.31
CA LEU A 185 22.62 -19.96 -7.38
C LEU A 185 21.74 -20.49 -8.52
N VAL A 186 21.95 -19.97 -9.73
CA VAL A 186 21.22 -20.35 -10.94
C VAL A 186 22.21 -20.90 -11.96
N LEU A 187 21.95 -22.11 -12.47
CA LEU A 187 22.80 -22.77 -13.46
C LEU A 187 21.99 -23.04 -14.72
N ASN A 188 22.38 -22.41 -15.82
CA ASN A 188 21.88 -22.70 -17.17
C ASN A 188 22.80 -23.74 -17.81
N LEU A 189 22.25 -24.91 -18.13
CA LEU A 189 23.01 -26.09 -18.54
C LEU A 189 22.90 -26.31 -20.04
N GLU A 190 24.00 -26.07 -20.75
CA GLU A 190 24.12 -26.30 -22.19
C GLU A 190 24.94 -27.57 -22.49
N PRO A 191 24.51 -28.44 -23.42
CA PRO A 191 25.24 -29.64 -23.77
C PRO A 191 26.39 -29.31 -24.74
N ASN A 192 27.65 -29.58 -24.34
CA ASN A 192 28.84 -29.37 -25.17
C ASN A 192 28.99 -30.43 -26.30
N LEU A 193 28.09 -31.41 -26.35
CA LEU A 193 27.97 -32.44 -27.40
C LEU A 193 26.49 -32.65 -27.73
N GLU A 194 26.12 -32.74 -29.02
CA GLU A 194 24.72 -32.89 -29.44
C GLU A 194 24.03 -34.11 -28.80
N GLU A 195 24.78 -35.22 -28.66
CA GLU A 195 24.34 -36.45 -27.98
C GLU A 195 24.00 -36.27 -26.48
N MET A 196 24.30 -35.12 -25.86
CA MET A 196 24.00 -34.87 -24.45
C MET A 196 22.63 -34.23 -24.21
N ASN A 197 21.91 -33.78 -25.25
CA ASN A 197 20.55 -33.24 -25.10
C ASN A 197 19.62 -34.23 -24.38
N ASP A 198 19.63 -35.50 -24.80
CA ASP A 198 18.78 -36.58 -24.24
C ASP A 198 19.10 -36.90 -22.76
N TYR A 199 20.24 -36.44 -22.23
CA TYR A 199 20.70 -36.72 -20.87
C TYR A 199 20.40 -35.59 -19.88
N LEU A 200 19.91 -34.44 -20.35
CA LEU A 200 19.53 -33.32 -19.47
C LEU A 200 18.17 -33.58 -18.81
N GLY A 201 17.20 -34.15 -19.52
CA GLY A 201 15.87 -34.44 -18.98
C GLY A 201 15.92 -35.33 -17.73
N GLY A 202 15.64 -34.74 -16.55
CA GLY A 202 15.74 -35.44 -15.26
C GLY A 202 17.14 -35.51 -14.64
N ILE A 203 18.10 -34.70 -15.10
CA ILE A 203 19.45 -34.61 -14.52
C ILE A 203 19.40 -34.26 -13.02
N LYS A 204 20.12 -35.03 -12.21
CA LYS A 204 20.30 -34.74 -10.78
C LYS A 204 21.52 -33.86 -10.60
N VAL A 205 21.36 -32.80 -9.84
CA VAL A 205 22.43 -31.86 -9.51
C VAL A 205 22.53 -31.71 -8.00
N ILE A 206 23.76 -31.74 -7.48
CA ILE A 206 24.05 -31.71 -6.04
C ILE A 206 25.10 -30.64 -5.76
N ALA A 207 24.75 -29.66 -4.92
CA ALA A 207 25.68 -28.68 -4.39
C ALA A 207 26.34 -29.23 -3.12
N ASN A 208 27.67 -29.22 -3.05
CA ASN A 208 28.45 -29.82 -1.98
C ASN A 208 29.38 -28.79 -1.33
N GLY A 209 29.62 -28.93 -0.03
CA GLY A 209 30.58 -28.11 0.70
C GLY A 209 30.07 -26.73 1.14
N PHE A 210 28.75 -26.53 1.11
CA PHE A 210 28.06 -25.33 1.59
C PHE A 210 27.45 -25.59 2.96
N TYR A 211 27.48 -24.60 3.86
CA TYR A 211 26.71 -24.64 5.10
C TYR A 211 25.21 -24.75 4.81
N SER A 212 24.52 -25.66 5.52
CA SER A 212 23.07 -25.87 5.38
C SER A 212 22.22 -25.34 6.51
N LYS A 213 22.82 -24.98 7.66
CA LYS A 213 22.12 -24.45 8.82
C LYS A 213 22.76 -23.17 9.34
N ALA A 214 21.94 -22.28 9.87
CA ALA A 214 22.35 -21.03 10.50
C ALA A 214 21.20 -20.42 11.32
N ASN A 215 21.50 -19.38 12.09
CA ASN A 215 20.49 -18.50 12.67
C ASN A 215 20.44 -17.15 11.93
N PHE A 216 19.26 -16.57 11.75
CA PHE A 216 19.08 -15.18 11.27
C PHE A 216 18.46 -14.32 12.37
N SER A 217 19.10 -13.21 12.71
CA SER A 217 18.60 -12.29 13.73
C SER A 217 17.52 -11.36 13.17
N LEU A 218 16.28 -11.51 13.67
CA LEU A 218 15.16 -10.60 13.39
C LEU A 218 15.38 -9.18 13.97
N VAL A 219 16.44 -8.97 14.75
CA VAL A 219 16.79 -7.69 15.37
C VAL A 219 17.70 -6.85 14.48
N ASN A 220 18.65 -7.49 13.77
CA ASN A 220 19.74 -6.80 13.07
C ASN A 220 20.11 -7.37 11.69
N LYS A 221 19.31 -8.31 11.15
CA LYS A 221 19.43 -8.92 9.82
C LYS A 221 20.73 -9.71 9.56
N LYS A 222 21.51 -10.02 10.61
CA LYS A 222 22.74 -10.82 10.47
C LYS A 222 22.44 -12.32 10.55
N ILE A 223 23.25 -13.08 9.82
CA ILE A 223 23.31 -14.54 9.92
C ILE A 223 24.48 -14.92 10.83
N SER A 224 24.23 -15.85 11.77
CA SER A 224 25.20 -16.41 12.71
C SER A 224 25.16 -17.94 12.72
N ASP A 225 26.07 -18.55 13.47
CA ASP A 225 26.00 -19.97 13.85
C ASP A 225 25.93 -20.93 12.64
N LEU A 226 26.83 -20.70 11.67
CA LEU A 226 26.96 -21.51 10.45
C LEU A 226 27.32 -22.96 10.81
N GLU A 227 26.37 -23.87 10.61
CA GLU A 227 26.46 -25.29 10.94
C GLU A 227 26.37 -26.20 9.70
N GLU A 228 27.01 -27.36 9.82
CA GLU A 228 26.96 -28.51 8.90
C GLU A 228 27.12 -28.21 7.40
N THR A 229 28.32 -28.44 6.85
CA THR A 229 28.51 -28.49 5.39
C THR A 229 28.07 -29.85 4.84
N ILE A 230 27.04 -29.89 4.00
CA ILE A 230 26.46 -31.14 3.47
C ILE A 230 26.33 -31.13 1.94
N SER A 231 25.73 -32.20 1.40
CA SER A 231 25.25 -32.31 0.02
C SER A 231 23.79 -31.85 -0.06
N ILE A 232 23.53 -30.74 -0.75
CA ILE A 232 22.20 -30.18 -1.00
C ILE A 232 21.74 -30.61 -2.39
N SER A 233 20.62 -31.32 -2.47
CA SER A 233 19.98 -31.66 -3.75
C SER A 233 19.31 -30.43 -4.36
N ALA A 234 19.75 -30.04 -5.56
CA ALA A 234 19.20 -28.90 -6.30
C ALA A 234 17.82 -29.20 -6.90
N LYS A 235 17.05 -28.15 -7.21
CA LYS A 235 15.79 -28.28 -7.96
C LYS A 235 16.05 -27.97 -9.44
N THR A 236 15.76 -28.95 -10.29
CA THR A 236 15.98 -28.90 -11.75
C THR A 236 14.65 -28.64 -12.47
N ALA A 237 14.67 -27.82 -13.52
CA ALA A 237 13.54 -27.65 -14.43
C ALA A 237 13.22 -28.95 -15.22
N PRO A 238 11.99 -29.16 -15.71
CA PRO A 238 11.60 -30.43 -16.35
C PRO A 238 12.43 -30.83 -17.57
N ASP A 239 13.03 -29.86 -18.27
CA ASP A 239 13.89 -30.06 -19.44
C ASP A 239 15.37 -30.33 -19.10
N GLY A 240 15.76 -30.18 -17.83
CA GLY A 240 17.13 -30.30 -17.37
C GLY A 240 18.03 -29.09 -17.59
N ARG A 241 17.54 -28.00 -18.20
CA ARG A 241 18.39 -26.90 -18.68
C ARG A 241 18.54 -25.73 -17.70
N ARG A 242 17.67 -25.63 -16.69
CA ARG A 242 17.81 -24.66 -15.59
C ARG A 242 17.82 -25.40 -14.25
N VAL A 243 18.76 -25.04 -13.38
CA VAL A 243 18.87 -25.56 -12.01
C VAL A 243 18.97 -24.39 -11.05
N GLU A 244 18.19 -24.44 -9.97
CA GLU A 244 18.15 -23.38 -8.96
C GLU A 244 18.41 -23.96 -7.56
N VAL A 245 19.25 -23.27 -6.78
CA VAL A 245 19.63 -23.65 -5.40
C VAL A 245 19.62 -22.40 -4.52
N ILE A 246 18.91 -22.47 -3.40
CA ILE A 246 19.01 -21.47 -2.32
C ILE A 246 20.24 -21.84 -1.47
N LEU A 247 21.08 -20.86 -1.15
CA LEU A 247 22.26 -21.03 -0.32
C LEU A 247 22.22 -20.06 0.87
N ILE A 248 22.90 -20.41 1.96
CA ILE A 248 23.17 -19.46 3.04
C ILE A 248 24.29 -18.53 2.58
N PRO A 249 24.16 -17.19 2.70
CA PRO A 249 25.23 -16.24 2.41
C PRO A 249 26.53 -16.59 3.14
N GLN A 250 27.59 -16.88 2.38
CA GLN A 250 28.83 -17.45 2.90
C GLN A 250 30.03 -17.18 1.96
N THR A 251 31.23 -17.39 2.48
CA THR A 251 32.48 -17.42 1.70
C THR A 251 32.92 -18.88 1.52
N THR A 252 33.18 -19.32 0.29
CA THR A 252 33.43 -20.73 -0.02
C THR A 252 34.79 -21.24 0.48
N GLY A 253 34.77 -22.44 1.09
CA GLY A 253 35.97 -23.23 1.34
C GLY A 253 36.43 -24.00 0.09
N ALA A 254 37.60 -24.66 0.18
CA ALA A 254 38.19 -25.42 -0.93
C ALA A 254 37.42 -26.68 -1.37
N ASN A 255 36.33 -27.02 -0.66
CA ASN A 255 35.48 -28.18 -0.93
C ASN A 255 34.11 -27.78 -1.53
N ALA A 256 33.91 -26.53 -1.94
CA ALA A 256 32.68 -26.09 -2.58
C ALA A 256 32.64 -26.53 -4.06
N TYR A 257 31.69 -27.38 -4.43
CA TYR A 257 31.54 -27.86 -5.81
C TYR A 257 30.12 -28.31 -6.13
N ILE A 258 29.78 -28.30 -7.42
CA ILE A 258 28.53 -28.83 -7.97
C ILE A 258 28.82 -30.14 -8.71
N GLU A 259 28.01 -31.17 -8.48
CA GLU A 259 28.04 -32.43 -9.21
C GLU A 259 26.79 -32.64 -10.06
N PHE A 260 26.99 -33.24 -11.23
CA PHE A 260 25.97 -33.50 -12.25
C PHE A 260 25.96 -34.99 -12.59
N ASP A 261 24.85 -35.69 -12.34
CA ASP A 261 24.66 -37.11 -12.67
C ASP A 261 24.24 -37.26 -14.14
N LEU A 262 25.23 -37.38 -15.04
CA LEU A 262 25.03 -37.67 -16.47
C LEU A 262 24.77 -39.16 -16.68
N PHE A 263 23.75 -39.69 -16.00
CA PHE A 263 23.32 -41.08 -15.95
C PHE A 263 24.48 -42.06 -15.68
N GLY A 264 25.10 -41.95 -14.51
CA GLY A 264 26.18 -42.84 -14.07
C GLY A 264 27.60 -42.40 -14.47
N LYS A 265 27.74 -41.21 -15.06
CA LYS A 265 29.01 -40.47 -15.11
C LYS A 265 28.83 -39.15 -14.37
N ILE A 266 29.59 -38.94 -13.30
CA ILE A 266 29.58 -37.66 -12.58
C ILE A 266 30.51 -36.68 -13.31
N ALA A 267 29.94 -35.56 -13.74
CA ALA A 267 30.72 -34.36 -14.05
C ALA A 267 30.74 -33.45 -12.81
N ARG A 268 31.84 -32.73 -12.58
CA ARG A 268 32.00 -31.85 -11.42
C ARG A 268 32.52 -30.48 -11.83
N TRP A 269 31.89 -29.43 -11.32
CA TRP A 269 32.39 -28.06 -11.36
C TRP A 269 32.81 -27.64 -9.95
N ASN A 270 34.11 -27.35 -9.77
CA ASN A 270 34.61 -26.79 -8.50
C ASN A 270 34.41 -25.27 -8.52
N ILE A 271 33.85 -24.73 -7.44
CA ILE A 271 33.69 -23.28 -7.27
C ILE A 271 34.97 -22.73 -6.63
N SER A 272 35.40 -21.54 -7.07
CA SER A 272 36.63 -20.90 -6.60
C SER A 272 36.66 -20.76 -5.08
N THR A 273 37.83 -20.97 -4.48
CA THR A 273 38.07 -20.68 -3.06
C THR A 273 37.88 -19.20 -2.77
N ASN A 274 37.25 -18.89 -1.64
CA ASN A 274 36.92 -17.53 -1.21
C ASN A 274 35.96 -16.77 -2.15
N LYS A 275 35.15 -17.48 -2.96
CA LYS A 275 33.99 -16.87 -3.63
C LYS A 275 32.99 -16.47 -2.54
N VAL A 276 32.58 -15.20 -2.55
CA VAL A 276 31.55 -14.68 -1.65
C VAL A 276 30.20 -14.80 -2.34
N PHE A 277 29.22 -15.32 -1.60
CA PHE A 277 27.80 -15.29 -1.94
C PHE A 277 27.07 -14.40 -0.93
N GLU A 278 26.45 -13.33 -1.40
CA GLU A 278 25.89 -12.24 -0.59
C GLU A 278 24.37 -12.34 -0.43
N ALA A 279 23.86 -11.91 0.73
CA ALA A 279 22.42 -11.88 1.00
C ALA A 279 21.68 -10.97 0.01
N GLY A 280 20.52 -11.43 -0.47
CA GLY A 280 19.71 -10.71 -1.46
C GLY A 280 20.33 -10.64 -2.86
N LYS A 281 21.37 -11.42 -3.18
CA LYS A 281 21.96 -11.52 -4.53
C LYS A 281 21.74 -12.90 -5.14
N GLN A 282 21.55 -12.92 -6.47
CA GLN A 282 21.55 -14.13 -7.28
C GLN A 282 22.78 -14.17 -8.20
N TYR A 283 23.28 -15.37 -8.43
CA TYR A 283 24.50 -15.65 -9.19
C TYR A 283 24.12 -16.64 -10.30
N GLU A 284 24.04 -16.17 -11.54
CA GLU A 284 23.62 -16.94 -12.71
C GLU A 284 24.84 -17.34 -13.55
N TYR A 285 24.97 -18.63 -13.86
CA TYR A 285 26.09 -19.21 -14.59
C TYR A 285 25.61 -19.99 -15.81
N THR A 286 26.24 -19.78 -16.96
CA THR A 286 26.10 -20.69 -18.12
C THR A 286 27.20 -21.75 -18.06
N LEU A 287 26.80 -23.03 -17.99
CA LEU A 287 27.68 -24.18 -17.86
C LEU A 287 27.55 -25.12 -19.05
N TYR A 288 28.67 -25.34 -19.75
CA TYR A 288 28.81 -26.27 -20.85
C TYR A 288 29.20 -27.65 -20.31
N LEU A 289 28.24 -28.59 -20.28
CA LEU A 289 28.44 -29.93 -19.76
C LEU A 289 29.07 -30.85 -20.82
N GLY A 290 30.19 -31.48 -20.46
CA GLY A 290 30.88 -32.52 -21.22
C GLY A 290 31.00 -33.84 -20.45
N LYS A 291 31.59 -34.86 -21.08
CA LYS A 291 31.81 -36.19 -20.49
C LYS A 291 33.30 -36.42 -20.23
N PRO A 292 33.89 -36.10 -19.05
CA PRO A 292 33.26 -35.74 -17.77
C PRO A 292 33.55 -34.32 -17.24
N TRP A 293 34.00 -33.39 -18.09
CA TRP A 293 34.33 -32.02 -17.66
C TRP A 293 33.10 -31.09 -17.64
N VAL A 294 33.19 -30.00 -16.88
CA VAL A 294 32.30 -28.85 -16.98
C VAL A 294 33.14 -27.63 -17.38
N GLU A 295 32.66 -26.87 -18.34
CA GLU A 295 33.24 -25.62 -18.82
C GLU A 295 32.30 -24.47 -18.45
N VAL A 296 32.84 -23.34 -17.95
CA VAL A 296 32.06 -22.20 -17.46
C VAL A 296 32.10 -21.10 -18.52
N GLY A 297 30.96 -20.77 -19.10
CA GLY A 297 30.87 -19.72 -20.12
C GLY A 297 30.95 -18.30 -19.55
N GLY A 298 30.33 -18.09 -18.38
CA GLY A 298 30.30 -16.80 -17.70
C GLY A 298 29.58 -16.85 -16.35
N GLU A 299 29.68 -15.73 -15.63
CA GLU A 299 28.94 -15.44 -14.40
C GLU A 299 28.26 -14.08 -14.56
N GLU A 300 26.97 -14.01 -14.26
CA GLU A 300 26.23 -12.75 -14.06
C GLU A 300 25.76 -12.67 -12.60
N ILE A 301 25.99 -11.52 -11.96
CA ILE A 301 25.60 -11.27 -10.57
C ILE A 301 24.58 -10.13 -10.58
N SER A 302 23.41 -10.38 -10.01
CA SER A 302 22.33 -9.41 -9.86
C SER A 302 21.71 -9.49 -8.47
N SER A 303 20.80 -8.59 -8.14
CA SER A 303 19.91 -8.82 -6.99
C SER A 303 19.09 -10.07 -7.22
N TRP A 304 18.79 -10.79 -6.15
CA TRP A 304 17.80 -11.87 -6.20
C TRP A 304 16.44 -11.20 -6.34
N GLY A 305 16.10 -10.91 -7.59
CA GLY A 305 15.00 -10.04 -7.94
C GLY A 305 15.34 -8.92 -8.91
N ASP A 306 14.31 -8.39 -9.56
CA ASP A 306 14.40 -7.06 -10.17
C ASP A 306 14.62 -6.04 -9.05
N GLU A 307 15.84 -5.50 -8.96
CA GLU A 307 16.16 -4.47 -7.97
C GLU A 307 15.27 -3.24 -8.24
N ILE A 308 14.38 -2.89 -7.29
CA ILE A 308 13.68 -1.58 -7.32
C ILE A 308 14.56 -0.52 -6.63
N SER A 309 15.88 -0.69 -6.71
CA SER A 309 16.72 0.40 -7.19
C SER A 309 16.37 0.67 -8.67
N MET A 310 15.21 1.30 -8.85
CA MET A 310 15.09 2.25 -9.93
C MET A 310 15.80 3.52 -9.46
N PRO A 311 17.00 3.86 -9.98
CA PRO A 311 17.35 5.25 -10.18
C PRO A 311 16.42 5.77 -11.27
N VAL A 312 15.12 5.90 -10.96
CA VAL A 312 14.26 6.77 -11.73
C VAL A 312 14.89 8.14 -11.55
N ASN A 313 15.46 8.65 -12.63
CA ASN A 313 15.47 10.08 -12.81
C ASN A 313 14.00 10.49 -12.79
N TRP A 314 13.46 10.87 -11.63
CA TRP A 314 12.05 11.21 -11.44
C TRP A 314 11.64 12.49 -12.19
N ASP A 315 12.51 12.99 -13.07
CA ASP A 315 12.35 14.10 -14.00
C ASP A 315 12.53 13.62 -15.48
N ASP A 316 12.60 12.31 -15.72
CA ASP A 316 12.60 11.66 -17.05
C ASP A 316 11.16 11.35 -17.50
N PRO A 317 10.64 12.00 -18.57
CA PRO A 317 9.24 11.89 -19.01
C PRO A 317 8.71 10.46 -19.22
N LYS A 318 9.57 9.48 -19.48
CA LYS A 318 9.12 8.09 -19.75
C LYS A 318 8.67 7.30 -18.51
N TYR A 319 8.85 7.88 -17.32
CA TYR A 319 8.42 7.29 -16.03
C TYR A 319 7.38 8.14 -15.30
N PHE A 320 6.83 9.18 -15.94
CA PHE A 320 5.67 9.91 -15.41
C PHE A 320 4.42 9.06 -15.66
N PRO A 321 3.72 8.59 -14.62
CA PRO A 321 2.52 7.79 -14.82
C PRO A 321 1.45 8.65 -15.50
N VAL A 322 0.73 8.07 -16.45
CA VAL A 322 -0.33 8.77 -17.18
C VAL A 322 -1.33 9.39 -16.21
N ASN A 323 -1.53 10.71 -16.33
CA ASN A 323 -2.41 11.52 -15.49
C ASN A 323 -2.01 11.64 -14.00
N LEU A 324 -0.72 11.44 -13.65
CA LEU A 324 -0.14 11.82 -12.36
C LEU A 324 0.88 12.97 -12.50
N VAL A 325 0.84 13.88 -11.53
CA VAL A 325 1.72 15.04 -11.36
C VAL A 325 2.59 14.84 -10.13
N LYS A 326 3.90 15.11 -10.25
CA LYS A 326 4.86 15.06 -9.14
C LYS A 326 4.91 16.42 -8.43
N ILE A 327 4.58 16.44 -7.15
CA ILE A 327 4.77 17.59 -6.27
C ILE A 327 6.02 17.34 -5.42
N SER A 328 7.02 18.22 -5.57
CA SER A 328 8.25 18.20 -4.77
C SER A 328 7.92 18.39 -3.28
N GLY A 329 8.57 17.58 -2.43
CA GLY A 329 8.52 17.77 -0.98
C GLY A 329 9.30 19.02 -0.56
N GLY A 330 8.86 19.64 0.53
CA GLY A 330 9.41 20.89 1.02
C GLY A 330 8.54 21.52 2.09
N ASP A 331 8.81 22.80 2.35
CA ASP A 331 8.06 23.62 3.29
C ASP A 331 7.26 24.69 2.54
N TYR A 332 5.95 24.75 2.76
CA TYR A 332 5.03 25.62 2.03
C TYR A 332 4.23 26.53 2.97
N LEU A 333 3.82 27.70 2.47
CA LEU A 333 2.93 28.62 3.19
C LEU A 333 1.47 28.29 2.86
N ILE A 334 0.74 27.84 3.88
CA ILE A 334 -0.64 27.34 3.80
C ILE A 334 -1.56 28.29 4.57
N GLY A 335 -2.73 28.58 4.00
CA GLY A 335 -3.65 29.61 4.48
C GLY A 335 -3.47 30.98 3.81
N SER A 336 -4.37 31.90 4.14
CA SER A 336 -4.46 33.22 3.50
C SER A 336 -3.45 34.23 4.05
N PRO A 337 -2.69 34.95 3.20
CA PRO A 337 -1.78 36.02 3.64
C PRO A 337 -2.47 37.10 4.46
N GLU A 338 -1.72 37.78 5.34
CA GLU A 338 -2.26 38.92 6.10
C GLU A 338 -2.80 40.02 5.17
N ASN A 339 -3.98 40.53 5.50
CA ASN A 339 -4.71 41.58 4.78
C ASN A 339 -5.35 41.16 3.44
N THR A 340 -5.46 39.86 3.12
CA THR A 340 -6.39 39.41 2.09
C THR A 340 -7.83 39.76 2.51
N PHE A 341 -8.51 40.56 1.69
CA PHE A 341 -9.86 41.08 1.99
C PHE A 341 -10.95 40.02 1.85
N GLU A 342 -10.78 39.12 0.89
CA GLU A 342 -11.72 38.05 0.54
C GLU A 342 -11.65 36.81 1.46
N ALA A 343 -10.69 36.78 2.40
CA ALA A 343 -10.36 35.60 3.21
C ALA A 343 -11.25 35.42 4.44
N ALA A 344 -11.78 34.21 4.62
CA ALA A 344 -12.54 33.83 5.80
C ALA A 344 -11.62 33.57 7.02
N ALA A 345 -12.15 33.78 8.22
CA ALA A 345 -11.39 33.70 9.47
C ALA A 345 -10.74 32.33 9.76
N ASN A 346 -11.23 31.25 9.14
CA ASN A 346 -10.69 29.90 9.24
C ASN A 346 -9.50 29.62 8.30
N GLU A 347 -9.20 30.51 7.34
CA GLU A 347 -8.01 30.44 6.49
C GLU A 347 -6.76 31.00 7.17
N TYR A 348 -6.94 31.64 8.33
CA TYR A 348 -5.90 32.29 9.12
C TYR A 348 -5.47 31.43 10.33
N PRO A 349 -4.25 31.64 10.86
CA PRO A 349 -3.15 32.39 10.24
C PRO A 349 -2.55 31.62 9.07
N GLN A 350 -1.95 32.33 8.10
CA GLN A 350 -1.00 31.68 7.20
C GLN A 350 0.17 31.13 8.02
N HIS A 351 0.55 29.88 7.75
CA HIS A 351 1.56 29.17 8.51
C HIS A 351 2.41 28.28 7.60
N LYS A 352 3.54 27.83 8.13
CA LYS A 352 4.48 26.95 7.44
C LYS A 352 4.09 25.49 7.68
N ALA A 353 3.78 24.75 6.62
CA ALA A 353 3.51 23.32 6.66
C ALA A 353 4.59 22.55 5.88
N SER A 354 5.12 21.47 6.47
CA SER A 354 6.08 20.58 5.81
C SER A 354 5.33 19.46 5.09
N VAL A 355 5.62 19.26 3.81
CA VAL A 355 4.95 18.28 2.94
C VAL A 355 6.02 17.37 2.32
N GLY A 356 5.77 16.06 2.29
CA GLY A 356 6.65 15.09 1.64
C GLY A 356 6.62 15.23 0.11
N THR A 357 7.47 14.50 -0.62
CA THR A 357 7.33 14.39 -2.08
C THR A 357 6.23 13.38 -2.40
N PHE A 358 5.27 13.73 -3.27
CA PHE A 358 4.15 12.88 -3.63
C PHE A 358 3.77 13.03 -5.11
N TRP A 359 3.09 12.01 -5.65
CA TRP A 359 2.31 12.12 -6.87
C TRP A 359 0.86 12.46 -6.53
N ILE A 360 0.18 13.20 -7.40
CA ILE A 360 -1.25 13.55 -7.29
C ILE A 360 -1.90 13.46 -8.67
N SER A 361 -3.17 13.04 -8.75
CA SER A 361 -3.85 12.95 -10.05
C SER A 361 -4.07 14.34 -10.67
N SER A 362 -3.68 14.48 -11.95
CA SER A 362 -3.86 15.69 -12.77
C SER A 362 -5.30 16.22 -12.73
N TYR A 363 -6.22 15.28 -12.59
CA TYR A 363 -7.66 15.43 -12.64
C TYR A 363 -8.32 14.97 -11.34
N GLU A 364 -9.53 15.43 -11.09
CA GLU A 364 -10.48 14.75 -10.21
C GLU A 364 -10.78 13.33 -10.74
N ILE A 365 -11.14 12.39 -9.87
CA ILE A 365 -11.51 11.03 -10.28
C ILE A 365 -12.81 11.07 -11.09
N THR A 366 -12.86 10.41 -12.25
CA THR A 366 -14.04 10.42 -13.13
C THR A 366 -15.10 9.39 -12.75
N ASN A 367 -16.33 9.55 -13.23
CA ASN A 367 -17.39 8.56 -12.99
C ASN A 367 -17.02 7.16 -13.52
N ASN A 368 -16.40 7.08 -14.71
CA ASN A 368 -15.93 5.81 -15.29
C ASN A 368 -14.86 5.16 -14.40
N GLN A 369 -13.90 5.95 -13.91
CA GLN A 369 -12.85 5.47 -13.00
C GLN A 369 -13.45 4.90 -11.71
N TYR A 370 -14.41 5.60 -11.11
CA TYR A 370 -15.09 5.14 -9.90
C TYR A 370 -15.94 3.88 -10.12
N ALA A 371 -16.53 3.70 -11.31
CA ALA A 371 -17.21 2.45 -11.67
C ALA A 371 -16.23 1.27 -11.77
N LYS A 372 -15.00 1.46 -12.31
CA LYS A 372 -13.95 0.42 -12.31
C LYS A 372 -13.68 -0.08 -10.89
N PHE A 373 -13.60 0.83 -9.90
CA PHE A 373 -13.42 0.52 -8.47
C PHE A 373 -14.60 -0.27 -7.89
N LEU A 374 -15.84 0.23 -7.99
CA LEU A 374 -17.02 -0.42 -7.41
C LEU A 374 -17.21 -1.86 -7.92
N ASN A 375 -16.86 -2.10 -9.18
CA ASN A 375 -16.85 -3.43 -9.80
C ASN A 375 -15.71 -4.32 -9.28
N ALA A 376 -14.50 -3.79 -9.15
CA ALA A 376 -13.36 -4.54 -8.62
C ALA A 376 -13.61 -5.04 -7.19
N ILE A 377 -14.23 -4.22 -6.33
CA ILE A 377 -14.60 -4.60 -4.96
C ILE A 377 -15.98 -5.28 -4.84
N LYS A 378 -16.71 -5.45 -5.95
CA LYS A 378 -18.06 -6.08 -6.03
C LYS A 378 -19.08 -5.46 -5.05
N ALA A 379 -19.08 -4.13 -4.92
CA ALA A 379 -19.87 -3.42 -3.92
C ALA A 379 -21.39 -3.60 -4.13
N ASP A 380 -22.08 -4.18 -3.15
CA ASP A 380 -23.54 -4.35 -3.14
C ASP A 380 -24.26 -3.32 -2.25
N ASN A 381 -23.68 -2.93 -1.11
CA ASN A 381 -24.15 -1.82 -0.26
C ASN A 381 -23.40 -0.50 -0.53
N SER A 382 -23.44 -0.04 -1.79
CA SER A 382 -22.65 1.13 -2.23
C SER A 382 -23.05 2.47 -1.58
N GLN A 383 -24.18 2.55 -0.86
CA GLN A 383 -24.63 3.74 -0.11
C GLN A 383 -23.59 4.26 0.89
N GLN A 384 -22.68 3.41 1.39
CA GLN A 384 -21.56 3.85 2.26
C GLN A 384 -20.44 4.58 1.49
N PHE A 385 -20.39 4.42 0.17
CA PHE A 385 -19.36 4.97 -0.70
C PHE A 385 -19.87 6.07 -1.63
N ILE A 386 -21.08 5.93 -2.18
CA ILE A 386 -21.68 6.86 -3.12
C ILE A 386 -23.22 6.84 -3.01
N ASN A 387 -23.84 8.01 -3.05
CA ASN A 387 -25.28 8.14 -3.14
C ASN A 387 -25.71 8.06 -4.62
N THR A 388 -26.42 7.00 -4.98
CA THR A 388 -26.60 6.52 -6.36
C THR A 388 -27.73 7.20 -7.14
N THR A 389 -28.15 8.40 -6.72
CA THR A 389 -29.23 9.15 -7.39
C THR A 389 -28.79 9.77 -8.72
N GLY A 390 -28.73 8.95 -9.79
CA GLY A 390 -28.64 9.43 -11.17
C GLY A 390 -27.68 8.63 -12.06
N ILE A 391 -26.43 9.08 -12.13
CA ILE A 391 -25.45 8.72 -13.18
C ILE A 391 -25.01 7.25 -13.14
N PHE A 392 -24.98 6.64 -11.95
CA PHE A 392 -24.55 5.25 -11.75
C PHE A 392 -25.76 4.30 -11.79
N GLN A 393 -25.68 3.28 -12.64
CA GLN A 393 -26.62 2.16 -12.68
C GLN A 393 -25.93 0.89 -12.18
N TYR A 394 -26.69 0.04 -11.48
CA TYR A 394 -26.25 -1.27 -11.00
C TYR A 394 -27.18 -2.34 -11.55
N ASP A 395 -26.59 -3.32 -12.23
CA ASP A 395 -27.25 -4.57 -12.62
C ASP A 395 -27.08 -5.58 -11.48
N ASP A 396 -28.20 -6.05 -10.89
CA ASP A 396 -28.20 -7.03 -9.80
C ASP A 396 -28.21 -8.49 -10.29
N GLY A 397 -28.08 -8.70 -11.61
CA GLY A 397 -27.94 -9.98 -12.28
C GLY A 397 -26.64 -10.73 -11.96
N ILE A 398 -26.41 -11.82 -12.71
CA ILE A 398 -25.38 -12.83 -12.40
C ILE A 398 -23.97 -12.23 -12.25
N ASP A 399 -23.62 -11.26 -13.09
CA ASP A 399 -22.29 -10.65 -13.15
C ASP A 399 -22.12 -9.40 -12.26
N LYS A 400 -23.19 -8.94 -11.58
CA LYS A 400 -23.24 -7.82 -10.61
C LYS A 400 -22.38 -6.59 -10.97
N ASN A 401 -22.86 -5.76 -11.90
CA ASN A 401 -22.04 -4.73 -12.53
C ASN A 401 -22.58 -3.30 -12.40
N TRP A 402 -21.73 -2.40 -11.91
CA TRP A 402 -21.88 -0.94 -11.98
C TRP A 402 -21.51 -0.39 -13.36
N SER A 403 -22.30 0.55 -13.86
CA SER A 403 -22.10 1.23 -15.13
C SER A 403 -22.50 2.72 -15.04
N VAL A 404 -22.07 3.51 -16.02
CA VAL A 404 -22.19 4.97 -16.02
C VAL A 404 -22.98 5.42 -17.25
N VAL A 405 -24.04 6.21 -17.05
CA VAL A 405 -24.96 6.61 -18.14
C VAL A 405 -24.59 7.99 -18.68
N GLY A 406 -23.68 7.99 -19.67
CA GLY A 406 -23.06 9.22 -20.15
C GLY A 406 -22.09 9.81 -19.12
N LYS A 407 -21.59 11.03 -19.33
CA LYS A 407 -20.76 11.76 -18.33
C LYS A 407 -19.57 10.94 -17.75
N ASN A 408 -19.00 10.04 -18.57
CA ASN A 408 -17.88 9.16 -18.20
C ASN A 408 -16.65 9.91 -17.70
N ASN A 409 -16.36 11.06 -18.33
CA ASN A 409 -15.20 11.91 -18.09
C ASN A 409 -15.56 13.17 -17.29
N ASP A 410 -16.81 13.32 -16.83
CA ASP A 410 -17.14 14.21 -15.71
C ASP A 410 -16.50 13.64 -14.41
N PRO A 411 -16.18 14.49 -13.43
CA PRO A 411 -15.80 14.03 -12.09
C PRO A 411 -16.91 13.19 -11.44
N VAL A 412 -16.51 12.27 -10.58
CA VAL A 412 -17.42 11.51 -9.71
C VAL A 412 -18.02 12.42 -8.63
N ARG A 413 -19.32 12.29 -8.43
CA ARG A 413 -20.13 13.19 -7.59
C ARG A 413 -21.13 12.42 -6.76
N ASN A 414 -21.61 13.04 -5.67
CA ASN A 414 -22.38 12.37 -4.61
C ASN A 414 -21.57 11.29 -3.86
N VAL A 415 -20.24 11.41 -3.85
CA VAL A 415 -19.32 10.47 -3.21
C VAL A 415 -19.08 10.84 -1.74
N THR A 416 -19.14 9.86 -0.83
CA THR A 416 -18.82 10.06 0.59
C THR A 416 -17.31 10.19 0.77
N TRP A 417 -16.86 10.75 1.89
CA TRP A 417 -15.45 10.71 2.25
C TRP A 417 -14.93 9.27 2.36
N HIS A 418 -15.77 8.36 2.87
CA HIS A 418 -15.44 6.93 2.98
C HIS A 418 -15.25 6.26 1.62
N GLY A 419 -16.08 6.57 0.62
CA GLY A 419 -15.93 6.06 -0.74
C GLY A 419 -14.70 6.63 -1.46
N ALA A 420 -14.47 7.94 -1.29
CA ALA A 420 -13.28 8.61 -1.80
C ALA A 420 -11.98 8.01 -1.22
N LYS A 421 -11.94 7.81 0.12
CA LYS A 421 -10.84 7.15 0.82
C LYS A 421 -10.64 5.69 0.37
N ALA A 422 -11.72 4.92 0.26
CA ALA A 422 -11.66 3.51 -0.15
C ALA A 422 -11.18 3.33 -1.60
N PHE A 423 -11.57 4.23 -2.52
CA PHE A 423 -11.03 4.27 -3.88
C PHE A 423 -9.52 4.54 -3.88
N ALA A 424 -9.08 5.51 -3.08
CA ALA A 424 -7.66 5.87 -3.01
C ALA A 424 -6.80 4.74 -2.43
N GLU A 425 -7.23 4.13 -1.32
CA GLU A 425 -6.56 2.98 -0.72
C GLU A 425 -6.56 1.75 -1.64
N TRP A 426 -7.61 1.55 -2.47
CA TRP A 426 -7.66 0.48 -3.48
C TRP A 426 -6.61 0.64 -4.59
N LEU A 427 -6.20 1.87 -4.91
CA LEU A 427 -5.07 2.14 -5.82
C LEU A 427 -3.68 2.06 -5.13
N GLY A 428 -3.63 1.85 -3.80
CA GLY A 428 -2.40 1.95 -3.00
C GLY A 428 -2.01 3.39 -2.62
N GLY A 429 -2.91 4.35 -2.84
CA GLY A 429 -2.74 5.77 -2.52
C GLY A 429 -3.56 6.21 -1.31
N ASP A 430 -3.81 7.51 -1.23
CA ASP A 430 -4.63 8.16 -0.22
C ASP A 430 -5.40 9.36 -0.82
N LEU A 431 -6.33 9.94 -0.07
CA LEU A 431 -6.78 11.30 -0.32
C LEU A 431 -5.66 12.28 0.05
N PRO A 432 -5.52 13.42 -0.66
CA PRO A 432 -4.58 14.46 -0.27
C PRO A 432 -4.88 14.92 1.16
N SER A 433 -3.84 15.28 1.91
CA SER A 433 -4.02 16.18 3.04
C SER A 433 -4.36 17.59 2.58
N GLU A 434 -4.92 18.38 3.47
CA GLU A 434 -5.21 19.79 3.25
C GLU A 434 -3.95 20.59 2.82
N ALA A 435 -2.80 20.27 3.42
CA ALA A 435 -1.52 20.87 3.07
C ALA A 435 -0.96 20.37 1.72
N GLU A 436 -1.09 19.08 1.41
CA GLU A 436 -0.75 18.53 0.09
C GLU A 436 -1.63 19.16 -1.00
N TRP A 437 -2.93 19.29 -0.76
CA TRP A 437 -3.88 19.90 -1.69
C TRP A 437 -3.59 21.38 -1.94
N GLU A 438 -3.44 22.20 -0.89
CA GLU A 438 -3.18 23.64 -1.07
C GLU A 438 -1.79 23.88 -1.71
N THR A 439 -0.79 23.06 -1.40
CA THR A 439 0.52 23.09 -2.08
C THR A 439 0.39 22.78 -3.58
N ALA A 440 -0.32 21.69 -3.91
CA ALA A 440 -0.53 21.25 -5.29
C ALA A 440 -1.37 22.25 -6.10
N CYS A 441 -2.40 22.84 -5.48
CA CYS A 441 -3.23 23.92 -6.00
C CYS A 441 -2.40 25.16 -6.33
N ARG A 442 -1.63 25.68 -5.37
CA ARG A 442 -0.87 26.92 -5.52
C ARG A 442 0.17 26.90 -6.64
N ALA A 443 0.80 25.76 -6.91
CA ALA A 443 1.85 25.62 -7.93
C ALA A 443 2.93 26.72 -7.83
N GLY A 444 3.39 27.02 -6.62
CA GLY A 444 4.38 28.07 -6.35
C GLY A 444 3.84 29.51 -6.29
N ASN A 445 2.58 29.76 -6.63
CA ASN A 445 1.95 31.08 -6.60
C ASN A 445 1.32 31.36 -5.22
N TYR A 446 1.58 32.55 -4.68
CA TYR A 446 1.22 32.91 -3.30
C TYR A 446 -0.06 33.76 -3.17
N GLY A 447 -0.64 34.19 -4.30
CA GLY A 447 -1.87 34.97 -4.33
C GLY A 447 -3.13 34.16 -4.06
N LEU A 448 -4.26 34.71 -4.52
CA LEU A 448 -5.60 34.13 -4.28
C LEU A 448 -5.91 32.89 -5.13
N PHE A 449 -5.28 32.76 -6.31
CA PHE A 449 -5.48 31.65 -7.24
C PHE A 449 -4.13 31.12 -7.72
N SER A 450 -4.12 29.90 -8.27
CA SER A 450 -2.95 29.24 -8.84
C SER A 450 -2.29 29.97 -10.03
N PHE A 451 -2.99 30.95 -10.59
CA PHE A 451 -2.55 31.83 -11.70
C PHE A 451 -2.38 33.29 -11.26
N SER A 452 -2.45 33.62 -9.96
CA SER A 452 -2.25 34.98 -9.44
C SER A 452 -1.21 35.05 -8.32
N ASN A 453 -0.39 36.10 -8.35
CA ASN A 453 0.59 36.43 -7.30
C ASN A 453 0.16 37.63 -6.44
N GLU A 454 -1.09 38.05 -6.57
CA GLU A 454 -1.68 39.17 -5.85
C GLU A 454 -2.77 38.68 -4.88
N ASN A 455 -2.94 39.44 -3.79
CA ASN A 455 -3.88 39.12 -2.70
C ASN A 455 -5.25 39.78 -2.91
N SER A 456 -5.66 39.95 -4.17
CA SER A 456 -6.85 40.64 -4.63
C SER A 456 -7.38 40.02 -5.92
N ASN A 457 -8.70 40.03 -6.11
CA ASN A 457 -9.35 39.54 -7.33
C ASN A 457 -9.24 40.50 -8.55
N GLU A 458 -8.79 41.74 -8.36
CA GLU A 458 -8.77 42.75 -9.44
C GLU A 458 -7.84 42.37 -10.61
N GLY A 459 -8.29 42.60 -11.84
CA GLY A 459 -7.46 42.46 -13.06
C GLY A 459 -7.39 41.05 -13.66
N PHE A 460 -7.87 40.02 -12.96
CA PHE A 460 -7.79 38.61 -13.39
C PHE A 460 -8.99 38.14 -14.24
N ASP A 461 -9.96 39.01 -14.53
CA ASP A 461 -11.21 38.76 -15.27
C ASP A 461 -11.05 37.90 -16.54
N LYS A 462 -9.95 38.06 -17.27
CA LYS A 462 -9.68 37.34 -18.53
C LYS A 462 -9.10 35.94 -18.34
N LEU A 463 -8.60 35.63 -17.14
CA LEU A 463 -8.06 34.32 -16.79
C LEU A 463 -9.13 33.43 -16.14
N TYR A 464 -10.09 33.98 -15.38
CA TYR A 464 -11.11 33.15 -14.73
C TYR A 464 -11.83 32.15 -15.66
N PRO A 465 -12.28 32.52 -16.88
CA PRO A 465 -12.93 31.56 -17.78
C PRO A 465 -12.02 30.43 -18.31
N GLN A 466 -10.70 30.53 -18.10
CA GLN A 466 -9.71 29.54 -18.51
C GLN A 466 -9.34 28.58 -17.37
N TYR A 467 -9.57 28.94 -16.10
CA TYR A 467 -9.06 28.21 -14.92
C TYR A 467 -10.11 27.97 -13.82
N VAL A 468 -11.30 28.56 -13.89
CA VAL A 468 -12.29 28.55 -12.80
C VAL A 468 -13.69 28.17 -13.29
N ASN A 469 -14.27 27.12 -12.69
CA ASN A 469 -15.69 26.78 -12.82
C ASN A 469 -16.42 27.00 -11.49
N CYS A 470 -16.91 28.22 -11.27
CA CYS A 470 -17.59 28.63 -10.03
C CYS A 470 -18.84 29.47 -10.35
N ARG A 471 -19.71 29.64 -9.35
CA ARG A 471 -21.03 30.29 -9.45
C ARG A 471 -20.96 31.82 -9.51
N ASP A 472 -20.23 32.32 -10.49
CA ASP A 472 -20.13 33.73 -10.88
C ASP A 472 -20.07 33.81 -12.41
N THR A 473 -21.21 34.10 -13.05
CA THR A 473 -21.35 34.06 -14.52
C THR A 473 -20.64 35.19 -15.27
N ILE A 474 -20.00 36.12 -14.56
CA ILE A 474 -19.12 37.15 -15.15
C ILE A 474 -17.65 36.69 -15.10
N SER A 475 -17.30 35.92 -14.06
CA SER A 475 -15.92 35.58 -13.69
C SER A 475 -15.73 34.08 -13.45
N SER A 476 -16.30 33.26 -14.33
CA SER A 476 -16.05 31.82 -14.46
C SER A 476 -16.13 31.43 -15.95
N ASN A 477 -16.02 30.13 -16.28
CA ASN A 477 -16.23 29.66 -17.65
C ASN A 477 -17.67 29.83 -18.18
N GLY A 478 -18.63 30.30 -17.36
CA GLY A 478 -19.96 30.71 -17.79
C GLY A 478 -21.03 29.61 -17.85
N GLU A 479 -20.70 28.37 -17.51
CA GLU A 479 -21.66 27.26 -17.43
C GLU A 479 -22.04 26.98 -15.97
N ASP A 480 -23.32 27.05 -15.61
CA ASP A 480 -23.84 26.66 -14.28
C ASP A 480 -23.91 25.11 -14.11
N GLU A 481 -22.94 24.36 -14.67
CA GLU A 481 -22.85 22.89 -14.54
C GLU A 481 -21.42 22.35 -14.36
N VAL A 482 -21.32 21.03 -14.24
CA VAL A 482 -20.05 20.31 -14.11
C VAL A 482 -19.46 19.99 -15.48
N LEU A 483 -18.18 20.28 -15.65
CA LEU A 483 -17.41 20.05 -16.87
C LEU A 483 -16.72 18.68 -16.84
N PHE A 484 -16.23 18.26 -18.01
CA PHE A 484 -15.23 17.19 -18.07
C PHE A 484 -13.96 17.61 -17.32
N VAL A 485 -13.28 16.65 -16.68
CA VAL A 485 -12.13 16.96 -15.81
C VAL A 485 -10.95 17.63 -16.55
N ASN A 486 -10.88 17.52 -17.87
CA ASN A 486 -9.85 18.15 -18.71
C ASN A 486 -10.33 19.39 -19.50
N ALA A 487 -11.47 19.99 -19.13
CA ALA A 487 -12.08 21.09 -19.89
C ALA A 487 -11.40 22.47 -19.72
N LEU A 488 -10.78 22.72 -18.55
CA LEU A 488 -10.09 23.98 -18.23
C LEU A 488 -8.57 23.87 -18.45
N SER A 489 -7.85 24.97 -18.24
CA SER A 489 -6.39 25.00 -18.27
C SER A 489 -5.81 24.51 -16.93
N PRO A 490 -4.69 23.76 -16.94
CA PRO A 490 -4.02 23.35 -15.71
C PRO A 490 -3.17 24.49 -15.12
N ASN A 491 -2.96 24.46 -13.80
CA ASN A 491 -1.93 25.29 -13.17
C ASN A 491 -0.50 24.88 -13.60
N GLU A 492 0.53 25.60 -13.15
CA GLU A 492 1.92 25.34 -13.57
C GLU A 492 2.46 23.94 -13.19
N ASN A 493 1.81 23.22 -12.27
CA ASN A 493 2.14 21.82 -11.95
C ASN A 493 1.52 20.81 -12.96
N GLY A 494 0.57 21.21 -13.81
CA GLY A 494 -0.20 20.30 -14.66
C GLY A 494 -1.51 19.80 -14.02
N LEU A 495 -2.04 20.50 -13.01
CA LEU A 495 -3.28 20.13 -12.30
C LEU A 495 -4.47 20.96 -12.77
N TYR A 496 -5.53 20.27 -13.17
CA TYR A 496 -6.77 20.81 -13.71
C TYR A 496 -7.80 21.07 -12.60
N ASN A 497 -8.70 22.02 -12.85
CA ASN A 497 -9.88 22.35 -12.03
C ASN A 497 -9.58 22.64 -10.54
N MET A 498 -8.38 23.10 -10.19
CA MET A 498 -8.01 23.43 -8.80
C MET A 498 -8.82 24.59 -8.18
N HIS A 499 -9.75 25.18 -8.94
CA HIS A 499 -10.65 26.26 -8.54
C HIS A 499 -12.06 25.98 -9.09
N GLY A 500 -12.91 25.35 -8.29
CA GLY A 500 -14.26 25.01 -8.68
C GLY A 500 -14.40 23.63 -9.34
N ASN A 501 -15.34 23.54 -10.29
CA ASN A 501 -15.88 22.31 -10.87
C ASN A 501 -16.57 21.43 -9.80
N VAL A 502 -15.82 20.71 -8.98
CA VAL A 502 -16.32 19.98 -7.80
C VAL A 502 -15.45 20.22 -6.59
N SER A 503 -16.06 20.34 -5.42
CA SER A 503 -15.32 20.50 -4.17
C SER A 503 -14.71 19.17 -3.75
N GLU A 504 -13.44 19.16 -3.36
CA GLU A 504 -12.66 17.91 -3.21
C GLU A 504 -12.41 17.49 -1.76
N TRP A 505 -12.71 16.24 -1.41
CA TRP A 505 -12.38 15.65 -0.12
C TRP A 505 -10.86 15.54 0.13
N CYS A 506 -10.42 15.98 1.32
CA CYS A 506 -9.09 15.74 1.86
C CYS A 506 -9.15 14.75 3.04
N ARG A 507 -8.02 14.13 3.43
CA ARG A 507 -8.01 13.13 4.52
C ARG A 507 -8.21 13.72 5.92
N ASP A 508 -7.84 14.99 6.13
CA ASP A 508 -7.74 15.62 7.45
C ASP A 508 -9.07 15.65 8.23
N ALA A 509 -8.96 15.32 9.53
CA ALA A 509 -10.03 15.46 10.50
C ALA A 509 -9.96 16.86 11.16
N VAL A 510 -11.07 17.58 11.18
CA VAL A 510 -11.18 18.92 11.78
C VAL A 510 -12.42 19.03 12.67
N GLU A 511 -12.33 19.90 13.67
CA GLU A 511 -13.51 20.40 14.36
C GLU A 511 -14.16 21.54 13.57
N ARG A 512 -15.49 21.64 13.69
CA ARG A 512 -16.29 22.64 12.97
C ARG A 512 -16.65 23.79 13.89
N SER A 513 -16.23 24.99 13.50
CA SER A 513 -16.49 26.20 14.29
C SER A 513 -17.95 26.64 14.20
N ALA A 514 -18.37 27.54 15.10
CA ALA A 514 -19.78 27.90 15.30
C ALA A 514 -20.47 28.58 14.09
N ASN A 515 -19.72 29.04 13.08
CA ASN A 515 -20.27 29.58 11.83
C ASN A 515 -20.46 28.49 10.74
N GLY A 516 -20.03 27.25 10.97
CA GLY A 516 -20.10 26.16 10.01
C GLY A 516 -18.85 25.94 9.14
N SER A 517 -17.75 26.67 9.35
CA SER A 517 -16.46 26.43 8.68
C SER A 517 -15.47 25.65 9.58
N PRO A 518 -14.38 25.07 9.02
CA PRO A 518 -13.31 24.44 9.79
C PRO A 518 -12.79 25.34 10.92
N ALA A 519 -12.29 24.76 11.99
CA ALA A 519 -11.54 25.51 12.98
C ALA A 519 -10.31 26.21 12.35
N PRO A 520 -9.97 27.46 12.72
CA PRO A 520 -8.77 28.14 12.25
C PRO A 520 -7.49 27.34 12.55
N TYR A 521 -6.44 27.50 11.75
CA TYR A 521 -5.23 26.67 11.84
C TYR A 521 -4.48 26.77 13.20
N ASN A 522 -4.76 27.79 14.01
CA ASN A 522 -4.20 27.95 15.36
C ASN A 522 -5.08 27.33 16.48
N TYR A 523 -6.21 26.71 16.15
CA TYR A 523 -7.11 26.09 17.13
C TYR A 523 -6.53 24.78 17.66
N LYS A 524 -6.22 24.74 18.96
CA LYS A 524 -5.70 23.54 19.63
C LYS A 524 -6.85 22.69 20.18
N PHE A 525 -7.12 21.57 19.52
CA PHE A 525 -8.03 20.53 19.99
C PHE A 525 -7.26 19.32 20.55
N SER A 526 -7.93 18.47 21.32
CA SER A 526 -7.32 17.34 22.06
C SER A 526 -8.06 16.02 21.83
N GLY A 527 -8.53 15.79 20.60
CA GLY A 527 -9.25 14.59 20.18
C GLY A 527 -9.39 14.55 18.66
N GLU A 528 -10.02 13.51 18.13
CA GLU A 528 -10.25 13.36 16.70
C GLU A 528 -11.40 14.26 16.22
N GLY A 529 -11.15 15.08 15.20
CA GLY A 529 -12.14 16.01 14.64
C GLY A 529 -13.27 15.30 13.90
N ARG A 530 -14.52 15.68 14.17
CA ARG A 530 -15.70 14.98 13.64
C ARG A 530 -16.03 15.24 12.16
N PHE A 531 -15.39 16.21 11.53
CA PHE A 531 -15.64 16.62 10.15
C PHE A 531 -14.39 16.40 9.30
N ARG A 532 -14.57 16.20 8.00
CA ARG A 532 -13.46 16.06 7.05
C ARG A 532 -13.34 17.31 6.19
N VAL A 533 -12.11 17.70 5.88
CA VAL A 533 -11.81 18.88 5.07
C VAL A 533 -12.25 18.69 3.62
N ILE A 534 -12.75 19.77 3.03
CA ILE A 534 -13.04 19.90 1.60
C ILE A 534 -12.41 21.19 1.07
N ARG A 535 -11.81 21.14 -0.12
CA ARG A 535 -11.11 22.26 -0.78
C ARG A 535 -11.67 22.53 -2.20
N GLY A 536 -11.10 23.51 -2.90
CA GLY A 536 -11.39 23.83 -4.31
C GLY A 536 -12.64 24.68 -4.57
N GLY A 537 -13.74 24.41 -3.86
CA GLY A 537 -15.07 24.92 -4.23
C GLY A 537 -15.63 24.16 -5.44
N SER A 538 -16.82 24.51 -5.92
CA SER A 538 -17.48 23.86 -7.06
C SER A 538 -18.14 24.88 -8.00
N TYR A 539 -18.75 24.38 -9.09
CA TYR A 539 -19.64 25.16 -9.94
C TYR A 539 -20.82 25.82 -9.19
N LYS A 540 -21.16 25.37 -7.96
CA LYS A 540 -22.15 26.01 -7.08
C LYS A 540 -21.55 27.05 -6.12
N THR A 541 -20.23 27.10 -5.95
CA THR A 541 -19.54 27.93 -4.95
C THR A 541 -19.28 29.34 -5.49
N PRO A 542 -19.42 30.42 -4.69
CA PRO A 542 -18.99 31.76 -5.09
C PRO A 542 -17.50 31.84 -5.45
N LEU A 543 -17.12 32.70 -6.40
CA LEU A 543 -15.71 32.86 -6.83
C LEU A 543 -14.74 33.15 -5.66
N ASN A 544 -15.14 33.98 -4.70
CA ASN A 544 -14.35 34.30 -3.50
C ASN A 544 -14.17 33.12 -2.54
N GLU A 545 -14.91 32.03 -2.72
CA GLU A 545 -14.78 30.77 -1.97
C GLU A 545 -14.05 29.67 -2.78
N CYS A 546 -13.70 29.91 -4.04
CA CYS A 546 -12.91 29.00 -4.90
C CYS A 546 -11.39 29.25 -4.88
N ARG A 547 -10.91 30.16 -4.02
CA ARG A 547 -9.48 30.55 -3.89
C ARG A 547 -8.61 29.40 -3.35
N SER A 548 -7.30 29.47 -3.61
CA SER A 548 -6.31 28.45 -3.18
C SER A 548 -6.37 28.14 -1.68
N ALA A 549 -6.57 29.16 -0.84
CA ALA A 549 -6.64 29.05 0.62
C ALA A 549 -8.03 28.65 1.18
N SER A 550 -9.07 28.67 0.35
CA SER A 550 -10.45 28.43 0.79
C SER A 550 -10.65 26.99 1.26
N ARG A 551 -11.27 26.83 2.43
CA ARG A 551 -11.47 25.54 3.09
C ARG A 551 -12.84 25.45 3.76
N THR A 552 -13.53 24.33 3.54
CA THR A 552 -14.79 23.98 4.21
C THR A 552 -14.68 22.59 4.85
N CYS A 553 -15.68 22.17 5.62
CA CYS A 553 -15.71 20.81 6.18
C CYS A 553 -17.14 20.29 6.36
N LEU A 554 -17.33 19.01 6.07
CA LEU A 554 -18.61 18.31 6.18
C LEU A 554 -18.42 16.97 6.91
N LEU A 555 -19.53 16.34 7.29
CA LEU A 555 -19.50 15.01 7.90
C LEU A 555 -19.07 13.97 6.83
N PRO A 556 -18.29 12.93 7.16
CA PRO A 556 -17.73 12.02 6.17
C PRO A 556 -18.79 11.19 5.41
N GLU A 557 -20.01 11.07 5.95
CA GLU A 557 -21.17 10.44 5.32
C GLU A 557 -21.99 11.39 4.44
N TYR A 558 -21.64 12.68 4.39
CA TYR A 558 -22.35 13.67 3.57
C TYR A 558 -22.03 13.50 2.08
N THR A 559 -23.00 13.79 1.22
CA THR A 559 -22.87 13.73 -0.25
C THR A 559 -23.68 14.85 -0.89
N ASP A 560 -23.14 15.52 -1.89
CA ASP A 560 -23.90 16.38 -2.80
C ASP A 560 -23.36 16.21 -4.24
N ASN A 561 -24.15 16.61 -5.23
CA ASN A 561 -23.87 16.45 -6.65
C ASN A 561 -22.82 17.43 -7.21
N ASP A 562 -22.04 18.07 -6.33
CA ASP A 562 -20.90 18.94 -6.62
C ASP A 562 -19.69 18.66 -5.70
N ILE A 563 -19.69 17.54 -4.97
CA ILE A 563 -18.57 17.07 -4.14
C ILE A 563 -17.94 15.84 -4.80
N GLY A 564 -16.63 15.89 -5.02
CA GLY A 564 -15.79 14.85 -5.60
C GLY A 564 -14.47 14.68 -4.84
N PHE A 565 -13.42 14.19 -5.51
CA PHE A 565 -12.06 14.07 -4.94
C PHE A 565 -11.00 13.81 -6.02
N ARG A 566 -9.73 13.96 -5.65
CA ARG A 566 -8.55 13.46 -6.38
C ARG A 566 -7.67 12.62 -5.45
N VAL A 567 -6.69 11.91 -5.99
CA VAL A 567 -5.86 10.94 -5.20
C VAL A 567 -4.38 11.33 -5.15
N VAL A 568 -3.69 10.95 -4.07
CA VAL A 568 -2.24 11.12 -3.90
C VAL A 568 -1.53 9.78 -3.64
N PHE A 569 -0.24 9.74 -3.98
CA PHE A 569 0.66 8.62 -3.74
C PHE A 569 2.00 9.16 -3.21
N PRO A 570 2.31 9.03 -1.90
CA PRO A 570 3.59 9.45 -1.34
C PRO A 570 4.77 8.75 -2.02
N ILE A 571 5.88 9.45 -2.28
CA ILE A 571 7.06 8.81 -2.91
C ILE A 571 7.71 7.74 -2.01
N SER A 572 7.48 7.78 -0.69
CA SER A 572 7.80 6.66 0.23
C SER A 572 7.10 5.35 -0.12
N ASN A 573 5.93 5.42 -0.76
CA ASN A 573 5.07 4.26 -1.02
C ASN A 573 5.28 3.69 -2.43
N VAL A 574 6.01 4.40 -3.30
CA VAL A 574 6.26 4.09 -4.71
C VAL A 574 6.68 2.63 -5.00
N PRO A 575 7.57 1.98 -4.21
CA PRO A 575 7.91 0.57 -4.43
C PRO A 575 6.72 -0.40 -4.27
N ASN A 576 5.63 0.06 -3.66
CA ASN A 576 4.41 -0.70 -3.38
C ASN A 576 3.22 -0.22 -4.24
N LEU A 577 3.47 0.35 -5.42
CA LEU A 577 2.44 0.81 -6.36
C LEU A 577 2.48 -0.01 -7.65
N ASP A 578 1.35 -0.62 -8.06
CA ASP A 578 1.23 -1.15 -9.43
C ASP A 578 0.89 0.00 -10.38
N PHE A 579 1.94 0.69 -10.84
CA PHE A 579 1.82 1.79 -11.80
C PHE A 579 1.03 1.43 -13.06
N ARG A 580 1.07 0.17 -13.52
CA ARG A 580 0.30 -0.23 -14.71
C ARG A 580 -1.19 -0.34 -14.43
N ASN A 581 -1.57 -0.74 -13.20
CA ASN A 581 -2.97 -0.67 -12.77
C ASN A 581 -3.40 0.78 -12.55
N ILE A 582 -2.55 1.61 -11.94
CA ILE A 582 -2.82 3.05 -11.73
C ILE A 582 -3.02 3.76 -13.07
N GLU A 583 -2.13 3.57 -14.06
CA GLU A 583 -2.27 4.11 -15.42
C GLU A 583 -3.56 3.62 -16.11
N LYS A 584 -3.86 2.31 -16.02
CA LYS A 584 -5.07 1.70 -16.61
C LYS A 584 -6.37 2.17 -15.94
N VAL A 585 -6.33 2.54 -14.66
CA VAL A 585 -7.47 3.14 -13.97
C VAL A 585 -7.56 4.62 -14.33
N LEU A 586 -6.52 5.40 -14.06
CA LEU A 586 -6.48 6.87 -14.21
C LEU A 586 -6.41 7.36 -15.66
N SER A 587 -6.30 6.45 -16.65
CA SER A 587 -6.53 6.80 -18.05
C SER A 587 -7.90 7.46 -18.24
N ILE A 588 -7.94 8.37 -19.21
CA ILE A 588 -9.15 9.04 -19.69
C ILE A 588 -9.16 8.80 -21.20
N ASP A 589 -10.26 8.27 -21.71
CA ASP A 589 -10.49 7.92 -23.11
C ASP A 589 -11.14 9.09 -23.87
#